data_AF-A0A317AGX1-F1
#
_entry.id   AF-A0A317AGX1-F1
#
_cell.length_a   1.000
_cell.length_b   1.000
_cell.length_c   1.000
_cell.angle_alpha   90.00
_cell.angle_beta   90.00
_cell.angle_gamma   90.00
#
_symmetry.space_group_name_H-M   'P 1'
#
loop_
_entity.id
_entity.type
_entity.pdbx_description
1 polymer ?
#
loop_
_entity_poly.entity_id
_entity_poly.type
_entity_poly.pdbx_seq_one_letter_code
_entity_poly.pdbx_strand_id
1 'polypeptide(L)'
;MLRSRRKIEVIVVAVFLLCAWFLFDAHFHDLQEESVEASAAKKLWRYEATKAGKEQKTIEQEIAHSTTKEETSPTSTVPQHSSTLTHSTTVATPSPSLPDRVVVMAKLPEDETDWVQTDLQDWQSAIYNIDTETPHNTSTLDPLTNSTLRTLRNKGMEANAYLAYIVQNYDNLPSTIAFIHPHKDGYPLAWHTDNSEHSNVVSLQSLNINFIQSNGYANLRCVHDPGCPHEVMPFRDPPEDHRTIEAAMPDAWRDLFNNNDVPHILATPCCAQFAVSSKQVQKRSLDEYKKFYTWLMETSLKDETSGRVFEYLWHILFGQDPVYCPAYEKCYCDVYNKC
;
A
#
# COMPACT_ATOMS: atom_id res chain seq x y z
N MET A 1 18.06 65.10 27.52
CA MET A 1 17.01 64.18 28.05
C MET A 1 16.01 63.69 27.00
N LEU A 2 15.51 64.51 26.06
CA LEU A 2 14.50 64.07 25.06
C LEU A 2 14.95 62.93 24.11
N ARG A 3 16.24 62.87 23.72
CA ARG A 3 16.75 61.89 22.74
C ARG A 3 16.87 60.45 23.31
N SER A 4 16.90 60.31 24.63
CA SER A 4 16.95 59.01 25.32
C SER A 4 15.55 58.41 25.50
N ARG A 5 14.52 59.22 25.82
CA ARG A 5 13.12 58.79 25.89
C ARG A 5 12.61 58.22 24.55
N ARG A 6 12.92 58.89 23.44
CA ARG A 6 12.50 58.45 22.10
C ARG A 6 13.13 57.12 21.66
N LYS A 7 14.32 56.78 22.18
CA LYS A 7 14.96 55.48 21.93
C LYS A 7 14.33 54.37 22.78
N ILE A 8 13.94 54.68 24.02
CA ILE A 8 13.26 53.73 24.92
C ILE A 8 11.87 53.37 24.37
N GLU A 9 11.10 54.35 23.87
CA GLU A 9 9.79 54.09 23.26
C GLU A 9 9.88 53.18 22.04
N VAL A 10 10.88 53.36 21.17
CA VAL A 10 11.08 52.50 19.99
C VAL A 10 11.45 51.07 20.38
N ILE A 11 12.29 50.90 21.42
CA ILE A 11 12.66 49.57 21.91
C ILE A 11 11.45 48.86 22.52
N VAL A 12 10.62 49.57 23.29
CA VAL A 12 9.41 49.02 23.91
C VAL A 12 8.43 48.55 22.83
N VAL A 13 8.19 49.35 21.79
CA VAL A 13 7.31 48.97 20.67
C VAL A 13 7.86 47.75 19.92
N ALA A 14 9.17 47.67 19.68
CA ALA A 14 9.79 46.53 19.01
C ALA A 14 9.65 45.23 19.83
N VAL A 15 9.81 45.30 21.15
CA VAL A 15 9.62 44.14 22.04
C VAL A 15 8.16 43.68 22.04
N PHE A 16 7.19 44.60 22.08
CA PHE A 16 5.77 44.24 22.01
C PHE A 16 5.41 43.55 20.68
N LEU A 17 5.95 44.02 19.56
CA LEU A 17 5.71 43.39 18.25
C LEU A 17 6.31 41.99 18.17
N LEU A 18 7.51 41.78 18.73
CA LEU A 18 8.13 40.46 18.81
C LEU A 18 7.32 39.50 19.70
N CYS A 19 6.87 39.95 20.86
CA CYS A 19 6.02 39.14 21.74
C CYS A 19 4.67 38.80 21.08
N ALA A 20 4.04 39.75 20.39
CA ALA A 20 2.80 39.50 19.66
C ALA A 20 2.99 38.50 18.51
N TRP A 21 4.12 38.58 17.79
CA TRP A 21 4.46 37.62 16.74
C TRP A 21 4.68 36.21 17.31
N PHE A 22 5.45 36.08 18.41
CA PHE A 22 5.65 34.78 19.07
C PHE A 22 4.36 34.15 19.59
N LEU A 23 3.45 34.96 20.17
CA LEU A 23 2.17 34.45 20.65
C LEU A 23 1.24 34.05 19.49
N PHE A 24 1.28 34.78 18.37
CA PHE A 24 0.52 34.45 17.18
C PHE A 24 1.04 33.17 16.52
N ASP A 25 2.37 33.02 16.42
CA ASP A 25 3.04 31.84 15.85
C ASP A 25 2.78 30.58 16.69
N ALA A 26 2.89 30.68 18.02
CA ALA A 26 2.58 29.58 18.93
C ALA A 26 1.10 29.14 18.85
N HIS A 27 0.16 30.09 18.77
CA HIS A 27 -1.25 29.79 18.60
C HIS A 27 -1.53 29.15 17.22
N PHE A 28 -0.82 29.56 16.18
CA PHE A 28 -1.00 29.00 14.84
C PHE A 28 -0.47 27.55 14.77
N HIS A 29 0.64 27.27 15.46
CA HIS A 29 1.17 25.91 15.60
C HIS A 29 0.22 24.98 16.35
N ASP A 30 -0.38 25.43 17.46
CA ASP A 30 -1.33 24.65 18.27
C ASP A 30 -2.60 24.27 17.49
N LEU A 31 -3.15 25.21 16.71
CA LEU A 31 -4.28 24.95 15.80
C LEU A 31 -3.93 23.95 14.69
N GLN A 32 -2.69 23.98 14.22
CA GLN A 32 -2.22 23.05 13.18
C GLN A 32 -2.09 21.64 13.76
N GLU A 33 -1.59 21.49 14.98
CA GLU A 33 -1.45 20.22 15.69
C GLU A 33 -2.82 19.57 15.98
N GLU A 34 -3.79 20.34 16.47
CA GLU A 34 -5.16 19.89 16.73
C GLU A 34 -5.90 19.47 15.43
N SER A 35 -5.62 20.18 14.31
CA SER A 35 -6.18 19.82 12.99
C SER A 35 -5.58 18.55 12.39
N VAL A 36 -4.30 18.28 12.67
CA VAL A 36 -3.60 17.08 12.22
C VAL A 36 -4.10 15.86 12.99
N GLU A 37 -4.32 15.99 14.30
CA GLU A 37 -4.84 14.93 15.15
C GLU A 37 -6.29 14.56 14.79
N ALA A 38 -7.14 15.56 14.49
CA ALA A 38 -8.50 15.34 13.99
C ALA A 38 -8.56 14.74 12.57
N SER A 39 -7.56 15.00 11.73
CA SER A 39 -7.42 14.44 10.37
C SER A 39 -6.94 12.99 10.39
N ALA A 40 -6.02 12.65 11.30
CA ALA A 40 -5.49 11.29 11.46
C ALA A 40 -6.59 10.28 11.85
N ALA A 41 -7.55 10.69 12.69
CA ALA A 41 -8.68 9.86 13.09
C ALA A 41 -9.67 9.49 11.95
N LYS A 42 -9.53 10.10 10.77
CA LYS A 42 -10.43 9.88 9.61
C LYS A 42 -9.81 9.05 8.48
N LYS A 43 -8.56 8.59 8.61
CA LYS A 43 -7.90 7.69 7.63
C LYS A 43 -8.42 6.25 7.76
N LEU A 44 -9.70 6.05 7.44
CA LEU A 44 -10.30 4.72 7.38
C LEU A 44 -10.09 4.15 5.99
N TRP A 45 -9.04 3.34 5.82
CA TRP A 45 -8.79 2.59 4.60
C TRP A 45 -9.78 1.43 4.46
N ARG A 46 -10.97 1.74 3.95
CA ARG A 46 -11.88 0.78 3.34
C ARG A 46 -12.67 1.51 2.26
N TYR A 47 -12.39 1.19 0.99
CA TYR A 47 -13.27 1.61 -0.10
C TYR A 47 -14.50 0.71 -0.07
N GLU A 48 -15.66 1.30 0.20
CA GLU A 48 -16.95 0.77 -0.25
C GLU A 48 -17.03 1.00 -1.76
N ALA A 49 -16.96 -0.09 -2.53
CA ALA A 49 -17.32 -0.06 -3.95
C ALA A 49 -18.80 0.31 -4.09
N THR A 50 -19.07 1.59 -4.30
CA THR A 50 -20.38 2.03 -4.78
C THR A 50 -20.47 1.64 -6.25
N LYS A 51 -21.28 0.62 -6.54
CA LYS A 51 -21.74 0.30 -7.89
C LYS A 51 -22.42 1.54 -8.47
N ALA A 52 -21.71 2.30 -9.30
CA ALA A 52 -22.31 3.29 -10.18
C ALA A 52 -22.08 2.85 -11.63
N GLY A 53 -23.16 2.49 -12.30
CA GLY A 53 -23.20 2.45 -13.77
C GLY A 53 -23.32 1.07 -14.40
N LYS A 54 -24.50 0.45 -14.30
CA LYS A 54 -25.17 -0.30 -15.39
C LYS A 54 -26.49 -0.88 -14.89
N GLU A 55 -27.50 -0.03 -14.74
CA GLU A 55 -28.89 -0.50 -14.79
C GLU A 55 -29.81 0.65 -15.20
N GLN A 56 -29.73 1.01 -16.48
CA GLN A 56 -30.83 1.73 -17.11
C GLN A 56 -30.84 1.41 -18.61
N LYS A 57 -31.42 0.25 -18.94
CA LYS A 57 -32.00 -0.03 -20.26
C LYS A 57 -33.30 -0.81 -20.08
N THR A 58 -34.39 -0.05 -20.20
CA THR A 58 -35.54 -0.39 -21.03
C THR A 58 -36.31 -1.67 -20.67
N ILE A 59 -37.37 -1.51 -19.86
CA ILE A 59 -38.61 -2.26 -20.06
C ILE A 59 -39.76 -1.23 -20.01
N GLU A 60 -40.09 -0.69 -21.18
CA GLU A 60 -41.39 -0.08 -21.47
C GLU A 60 -41.88 -0.69 -22.79
N GLN A 61 -43.20 -0.89 -22.90
CA GLN A 61 -43.96 -1.74 -23.83
C GLN A 61 -44.02 -3.20 -23.31
N GLU A 62 -45.17 -3.79 -22.99
CA GLU A 62 -46.51 -3.71 -23.59
C GLU A 62 -47.39 -4.58 -22.64
N ILE A 63 -48.58 -4.21 -22.14
CA ILE A 63 -49.88 -4.35 -22.79
C ILE A 63 -50.94 -3.96 -21.74
N ALA A 64 -51.87 -3.11 -22.16
CA ALA A 64 -53.13 -2.85 -21.49
C ALA A 64 -54.13 -3.99 -21.76
N HIS A 65 -54.84 -4.48 -20.74
CA HIS A 65 -56.31 -4.67 -20.75
C HIS A 65 -56.81 -5.39 -19.49
N SER A 66 -57.77 -4.78 -18.79
CA SER A 66 -59.06 -5.33 -18.35
C SER A 66 -59.51 -4.82 -16.97
N THR A 67 -60.45 -3.87 -17.01
CA THR A 67 -61.75 -3.81 -16.31
C THR A 67 -62.07 -4.95 -15.30
N THR A 68 -62.71 -4.79 -14.13
CA THR A 68 -63.78 -3.87 -13.64
C THR A 68 -64.06 -4.11 -12.12
N LYS A 69 -64.73 -3.15 -11.44
CA LYS A 69 -65.64 -3.25 -10.25
C LYS A 69 -64.99 -3.44 -8.86
N GLU A 70 -65.52 -2.94 -7.73
CA GLU A 70 -66.71 -2.16 -7.33
C GLU A 70 -66.43 -1.56 -5.92
N GLU A 71 -67.24 -0.57 -5.51
CA GLU A 71 -67.59 0.01 -4.19
C GLU A 71 -67.06 -0.65 -2.87
N THR A 72 -66.91 -0.02 -1.70
CA THR A 72 -67.67 1.03 -0.98
C THR A 72 -66.86 1.47 0.28
N SER A 73 -67.05 2.70 0.76
CA SER A 73 -66.77 3.14 2.16
C SER A 73 -67.93 2.67 3.10
N PRO A 74 -67.86 2.67 4.46
CA PRO A 74 -67.37 3.80 5.28
C PRO A 74 -66.82 3.53 6.72
N THR A 75 -66.20 4.59 7.28
CA THR A 75 -66.27 5.10 8.68
C THR A 75 -65.68 4.36 9.91
N SER A 76 -64.77 5.09 10.58
CA SER A 76 -64.50 5.25 12.03
C SER A 76 -63.95 4.07 12.83
N THR A 77 -62.82 4.30 13.52
CA THR A 77 -62.76 4.45 15.00
C THR A 77 -61.32 4.76 15.42
N VAL A 78 -61.13 5.85 16.17
CA VAL A 78 -59.88 6.22 16.85
C VAL A 78 -59.77 5.45 18.17
N PRO A 79 -58.60 4.89 18.50
CA PRO A 79 -58.21 4.70 19.89
C PRO A 79 -56.96 5.53 20.23
N GLN A 80 -57.11 6.41 21.21
CA GLN A 80 -55.99 6.96 21.97
C GLN A 80 -55.29 5.81 22.71
N HIS A 81 -54.00 5.61 22.45
CA HIS A 81 -53.14 4.82 23.33
C HIS A 81 -51.95 5.65 23.77
N SER A 82 -51.99 6.07 25.03
CA SER A 82 -50.83 6.54 25.78
C SER A 82 -49.83 5.39 25.88
N SER A 83 -48.59 5.60 25.45
CA SER A 83 -47.50 4.63 25.58
C SER A 83 -46.22 5.33 26.01
N THR A 84 -45.80 4.93 27.19
CA THR A 84 -44.64 5.30 27.99
C THR A 84 -43.33 5.26 27.21
N LEU A 85 -42.50 6.31 27.36
CA LEU A 85 -41.13 6.34 26.86
C LEU A 85 -40.26 5.34 27.65
N THR A 86 -40.05 4.16 27.10
CA THR A 86 -38.96 3.26 27.51
C THR A 86 -37.66 3.78 26.91
N HIS A 87 -36.77 4.28 27.76
CA HIS A 87 -35.37 4.54 27.39
C HIS A 87 -34.71 3.20 27.06
N SER A 88 -34.63 2.89 25.77
CA SER A 88 -33.83 1.79 25.26
C SER A 88 -32.36 2.22 25.35
N THR A 89 -31.64 1.68 26.33
CA THR A 89 -30.19 1.80 26.40
C THR A 89 -29.62 0.92 25.28
N THR A 90 -29.38 1.52 24.12
CA THR A 90 -28.63 0.90 23.03
C THR A 90 -27.21 0.66 23.51
N VAL A 91 -26.90 -0.58 23.85
CA VAL A 91 -25.52 -1.05 24.00
C VAL A 91 -24.86 -0.88 22.64
N ALA A 92 -23.89 0.03 22.53
CA ALA A 92 -23.11 0.21 21.33
C ALA A 92 -22.33 -1.07 21.05
N THR A 93 -22.74 -1.83 20.03
CA THR A 93 -21.94 -2.92 19.48
C THR A 93 -20.62 -2.32 19.00
N PRO A 94 -19.45 -2.81 19.45
CA PRO A 94 -18.18 -2.31 18.94
C PRO A 94 -18.13 -2.54 17.43
N SER A 95 -17.85 -1.49 16.68
CA SER A 95 -17.59 -1.59 15.24
C SER A 95 -16.52 -2.66 15.00
N PRO A 96 -16.70 -3.56 14.02
CA PRO A 96 -15.72 -4.59 13.75
C PRO A 96 -14.36 -3.95 13.44
N SER A 97 -13.32 -4.35 14.18
CA SER A 97 -11.94 -3.94 13.91
C SER A 97 -11.52 -4.42 12.53
N LEU A 98 -10.79 -3.58 11.79
CA LEU A 98 -10.24 -3.97 10.49
C LEU A 98 -9.28 -5.17 10.65
N PRO A 99 -9.18 -6.06 9.64
CA PRO A 99 -8.22 -7.15 9.70
C PRO A 99 -6.78 -6.63 9.84
N ASP A 100 -5.97 -7.23 10.70
CA ASP A 100 -4.59 -6.78 10.97
C ASP A 100 -3.58 -7.29 9.92
N ARG A 101 -3.97 -7.24 8.64
CA ARG A 101 -3.15 -7.62 7.50
C ARG A 101 -3.66 -6.98 6.23
N VAL A 102 -2.77 -6.78 5.26
CA VAL A 102 -3.08 -6.05 4.02
C VAL A 102 -2.36 -6.65 2.83
N VAL A 103 -3.05 -6.69 1.70
CA VAL A 103 -2.48 -7.02 0.40
C VAL A 103 -2.24 -5.75 -0.41
N VAL A 104 -1.06 -5.64 -1.02
CA VAL A 104 -0.61 -4.48 -1.78
C VAL A 104 -0.31 -4.90 -3.22
N MET A 105 -0.86 -4.16 -4.18
CA MET A 105 -0.74 -4.46 -5.61
C MET A 105 -0.56 -3.21 -6.45
N ALA A 106 0.25 -3.30 -7.50
CA ALA A 106 0.18 -2.42 -8.67
C ALA A 106 -0.86 -2.99 -9.64
N LYS A 107 -1.80 -2.17 -10.10
CA LYS A 107 -2.90 -2.55 -10.99
C LYS A 107 -2.80 -1.77 -12.30
N LEU A 108 -2.61 -2.49 -13.40
CA LEU A 108 -2.79 -1.95 -14.75
C LEU A 108 -4.29 -1.88 -15.11
N PRO A 109 -4.68 -1.08 -16.11
CA PRO A 109 -6.09 -0.96 -16.52
C PRO A 109 -6.76 -2.30 -16.85
N GLU A 110 -6.02 -3.26 -17.39
CA GLU A 110 -6.49 -4.59 -17.81
C GLU A 110 -6.53 -5.62 -16.66
N ASP A 111 -5.94 -5.31 -15.51
CA ASP A 111 -5.85 -6.26 -14.39
C ASP A 111 -7.18 -6.36 -13.60
N GLU A 112 -7.63 -7.59 -13.37
CA GLU A 112 -8.76 -7.88 -12.50
C GLU A 112 -8.32 -8.09 -11.04
N THR A 113 -8.86 -7.28 -10.13
CA THR A 113 -8.49 -7.27 -8.69
C THR A 113 -9.68 -7.35 -7.74
N ASP A 114 -10.91 -7.42 -8.27
CA ASP A 114 -12.15 -7.51 -7.47
C ASP A 114 -12.22 -8.82 -6.66
N TRP A 115 -11.45 -9.83 -7.07
CA TRP A 115 -11.28 -11.08 -6.35
C TRP A 115 -10.73 -10.88 -4.94
N VAL A 116 -9.92 -9.85 -4.69
CA VAL A 116 -9.36 -9.57 -3.36
C VAL A 116 -10.48 -9.37 -2.34
N GLN A 117 -11.49 -8.57 -2.69
CA GLN A 117 -12.61 -8.33 -1.80
C GLN A 117 -13.49 -9.58 -1.59
N THR A 118 -13.56 -10.45 -2.60
CA THR A 118 -14.43 -11.63 -2.58
C THR A 118 -13.78 -12.80 -1.82
N ASP A 119 -12.50 -13.06 -2.08
CA ASP A 119 -11.78 -14.26 -1.68
C ASP A 119 -10.83 -14.04 -0.48
N LEU A 120 -10.46 -12.80 -0.18
CA LEU A 120 -9.57 -12.42 0.94
C LEU A 120 -10.24 -11.43 1.90
N GLN A 121 -11.44 -11.76 2.38
CA GLN A 121 -12.24 -10.91 3.28
C GLN A 121 -11.57 -10.62 4.63
N ASP A 122 -10.62 -11.48 5.03
CA ASP A 122 -9.80 -11.32 6.23
C ASP A 122 -8.48 -10.56 5.99
N TRP A 123 -8.34 -9.95 4.80
CA TRP A 123 -7.27 -9.03 4.45
C TRP A 123 -7.85 -7.65 4.09
N GLN A 124 -7.15 -6.60 4.50
CA GLN A 124 -7.32 -5.27 3.90
C GLN A 124 -6.69 -5.25 2.49
N SER A 125 -7.03 -4.25 1.67
CA SER A 125 -6.43 -4.07 0.35
C SER A 125 -5.87 -2.66 0.15
N ALA A 126 -4.72 -2.59 -0.49
CA ALA A 126 -4.04 -1.37 -0.91
C ALA A 126 -3.65 -1.54 -2.39
N ILE A 127 -4.63 -1.34 -3.27
CA ILE A 127 -4.47 -1.49 -4.72
C ILE A 127 -4.19 -0.12 -5.33
N TYR A 128 -3.08 0.01 -6.05
CA TYR A 128 -2.64 1.23 -6.71
C TYR A 128 -2.84 1.12 -8.22
N ASN A 129 -3.67 1.99 -8.80
CA ASN A 129 -3.82 2.07 -10.25
C ASN A 129 -2.56 2.69 -10.85
N ILE A 130 -2.05 2.14 -11.95
CA ILE A 130 -0.92 2.70 -12.68
C ILE A 130 -1.44 3.55 -13.84
N ASP A 131 -1.05 4.81 -13.89
CA ASP A 131 -1.35 5.71 -15.00
C ASP A 131 -0.47 5.39 -16.20
N THR A 132 -1.03 4.65 -17.15
CA THR A 132 -0.39 4.26 -18.41
C THR A 132 -0.51 5.31 -19.51
N GLU A 133 -1.34 6.34 -19.32
CA GLU A 133 -1.67 7.33 -20.34
C GLU A 133 -0.74 8.55 -20.27
N THR A 134 -0.32 8.93 -19.07
CA THR A 134 0.56 10.09 -18.88
C THR A 134 2.04 9.70 -18.94
N PRO A 135 2.85 10.30 -19.84
CA PRO A 135 4.30 10.07 -19.84
C PRO A 135 4.94 10.39 -18.48
N HIS A 136 5.80 9.50 -18.00
CA HIS A 136 6.35 9.60 -16.64
C HIS A 136 7.06 10.95 -16.38
N ASN A 137 7.76 11.49 -17.37
CA ASN A 137 8.50 12.75 -17.25
C ASN A 137 7.60 14.00 -17.14
N THR A 138 6.31 13.86 -17.42
CA THR A 138 5.30 14.94 -17.32
C THR A 138 4.30 14.75 -16.20
N SER A 139 4.27 13.57 -15.58
CA SER A 139 3.32 13.26 -14.51
C SER A 139 3.68 13.98 -13.21
N THR A 140 2.66 14.48 -12.51
CA THR A 140 2.75 15.15 -11.20
C THR A 140 2.31 14.24 -10.04
N LEU A 141 2.06 12.96 -10.32
CA LEU A 141 1.61 11.98 -9.34
C LEU A 141 2.78 11.58 -8.44
N ASP A 142 2.74 12.01 -7.18
CA ASP A 142 3.79 11.74 -6.20
C ASP A 142 3.21 11.41 -4.80
N PRO A 143 3.36 10.18 -4.28
CA PRO A 143 2.92 9.77 -2.97
C PRO A 143 3.70 10.45 -1.84
N LEU A 144 4.88 11.04 -2.09
CA LEU A 144 5.61 11.82 -1.10
C LEU A 144 4.92 13.14 -0.77
N THR A 145 4.19 13.72 -1.73
CA THR A 145 3.44 14.98 -1.57
C THR A 145 1.96 14.76 -1.33
N ASN A 146 1.40 13.61 -1.76
CA ASN A 146 0.01 13.24 -1.52
C ASN A 146 -0.11 11.84 -0.90
N SER A 147 -0.28 11.79 0.42
CA SER A 147 -0.39 10.52 1.16
C SER A 147 -1.68 9.72 0.92
N THR A 148 -2.65 10.27 0.18
CA THR A 148 -3.92 9.62 -0.16
C THR A 148 -3.97 9.12 -1.60
N LEU A 149 -2.89 9.35 -2.35
CA LEU A 149 -2.80 9.03 -3.76
C LEU A 149 -2.89 7.52 -4.00
N ARG A 150 -3.84 7.12 -4.86
CA ARG A 150 -4.06 5.71 -5.28
C ARG A 150 -3.80 5.47 -6.76
N THR A 151 -3.51 6.52 -7.52
CA THR A 151 -3.06 6.41 -8.91
C THR A 151 -1.61 6.85 -8.97
N LEU A 152 -0.72 6.00 -9.47
CA LEU A 152 0.71 6.25 -9.51
C LEU A 152 1.17 6.41 -10.95
N ARG A 153 2.19 7.23 -11.13
CA ARG A 153 2.92 7.36 -12.38
C ARG A 153 3.49 6.00 -12.81
N ASN A 154 3.43 5.64 -14.10
CA ASN A 154 4.07 4.43 -14.61
C ASN A 154 5.61 4.58 -14.64
N LYS A 155 6.29 3.98 -13.65
CA LYS A 155 7.75 3.92 -13.51
C LYS A 155 8.10 2.73 -12.61
N GLY A 156 9.11 1.96 -12.97
CA GLY A 156 9.73 1.00 -12.04
C GLY A 156 8.89 -0.23 -11.68
N MET A 157 7.90 -0.60 -12.50
CA MET A 157 7.05 -1.78 -12.32
C MET A 157 6.34 -1.78 -10.95
N GLU A 158 6.10 -2.95 -10.34
CA GLU A 158 5.42 -3.09 -9.05
C GLU A 158 6.15 -2.41 -7.88
N ALA A 159 7.45 -2.17 -8.01
CA ALA A 159 8.26 -1.54 -6.96
C ALA A 159 7.76 -0.14 -6.60
N ASN A 160 7.17 0.58 -7.54
CA ASN A 160 6.56 1.88 -7.28
C ASN A 160 5.38 1.76 -6.31
N ALA A 161 4.42 0.89 -6.57
CA ALA A 161 3.28 0.67 -5.67
C ALA A 161 3.72 0.18 -4.29
N TYR A 162 4.75 -0.65 -4.24
CA TYR A 162 5.25 -1.22 -2.99
C TYR A 162 5.92 -0.15 -2.11
N LEU A 163 6.81 0.67 -2.69
CA LEU A 163 7.43 1.80 -1.99
C LEU A 163 6.41 2.88 -1.63
N ALA A 164 5.49 3.21 -2.53
CA ALA A 164 4.41 4.17 -2.28
C ALA A 164 3.56 3.74 -1.07
N TYR A 165 3.19 2.46 -1.01
CA TYR A 165 2.46 1.92 0.15
C TYR A 165 3.22 2.10 1.45
N ILE A 166 4.50 1.70 1.48
CA ILE A 166 5.32 1.81 2.69
C ILE A 166 5.41 3.26 3.13
N VAL A 167 5.75 4.19 2.23
CA VAL A 167 5.94 5.60 2.59
C VAL A 167 4.64 6.25 3.07
N GLN A 168 3.50 5.96 2.43
CA GLN A 168 2.22 6.58 2.78
C GLN A 168 1.63 6.05 4.10
N ASN A 169 2.02 4.84 4.52
CA ASN A 169 1.40 4.12 5.63
C ASN A 169 2.38 3.74 6.74
N TYR A 170 3.64 4.19 6.69
CA TYR A 170 4.73 3.77 7.57
C TYR A 170 4.38 3.75 9.07
N ASP A 171 3.64 4.76 9.53
CA ASP A 171 3.22 4.90 10.94
C ASP A 171 1.93 4.12 11.28
N ASN A 172 1.23 3.55 10.30
CA ASN A 172 -0.09 2.92 10.43
C ASN A 172 -0.15 1.56 9.69
N LEU A 173 0.97 0.83 9.66
CA LEU A 173 1.05 -0.47 9.00
C LEU A 173 0.31 -1.56 9.80
N PRO A 174 -0.57 -2.37 9.16
CA PRO A 174 -1.04 -3.62 9.75
C PRO A 174 0.13 -4.56 10.05
N SER A 175 -0.03 -5.49 10.99
CA SER A 175 1.09 -6.33 11.45
C SER A 175 1.72 -7.17 10.34
N THR A 176 0.93 -7.57 9.33
CA THR A 176 1.41 -8.32 8.16
C THR A 176 1.04 -7.63 6.85
N ILE A 177 2.03 -7.49 5.97
CA ILE A 177 1.86 -6.90 4.65
C ILE A 177 2.26 -7.94 3.62
N ALA A 178 1.41 -8.21 2.65
CA ALA A 178 1.72 -9.05 1.50
C ALA A 178 1.76 -8.19 0.24
N PHE A 179 2.91 -8.19 -0.44
CA PHE A 179 3.10 -7.56 -1.73
C PHE A 179 3.02 -8.65 -2.79
N ILE A 180 2.03 -8.56 -3.68
CA ILE A 180 1.79 -9.58 -4.71
C ILE A 180 1.42 -8.93 -6.04
N HIS A 181 1.45 -9.73 -7.10
CA HIS A 181 0.97 -9.34 -8.41
C HIS A 181 -0.57 -9.39 -8.46
N PRO A 182 -1.22 -8.61 -9.35
CA PRO A 182 -2.67 -8.41 -9.31
C PRO A 182 -3.49 -9.61 -9.80
N HIS A 183 -2.91 -10.51 -10.61
CA HIS A 183 -3.63 -11.68 -11.09
C HIS A 183 -3.98 -12.63 -9.95
N LYS A 184 -5.18 -13.22 -10.03
CA LYS A 184 -5.69 -14.15 -9.03
C LYS A 184 -4.99 -15.50 -9.07
N ASP A 185 -5.03 -16.18 -10.21
CA ASP A 185 -4.63 -17.58 -10.36
C ASP A 185 -4.36 -17.99 -11.82
N GLY A 186 -3.98 -19.26 -12.01
CA GLY A 186 -3.95 -19.93 -13.31
C GLY A 186 -2.62 -19.83 -14.08
N TYR A 187 -2.32 -20.86 -14.87
CA TYR A 187 -1.18 -20.88 -15.79
C TYR A 187 -1.61 -20.47 -17.21
N PRO A 188 -0.84 -19.66 -17.95
CA PRO A 188 0.49 -19.15 -17.61
C PRO A 188 0.51 -17.81 -16.85
N LEU A 189 -0.64 -17.18 -16.59
CA LEU A 189 -0.69 -15.80 -16.07
C LEU A 189 0.00 -15.67 -14.69
N ALA A 190 -0.28 -16.57 -13.77
CA ALA A 190 0.19 -16.58 -12.39
C ALA A 190 1.29 -17.63 -12.15
N TRP A 191 2.05 -18.03 -13.18
CA TRP A 191 3.04 -19.13 -13.15
C TRP A 191 4.05 -19.06 -11.99
N HIS A 192 4.35 -17.85 -11.50
CA HIS A 192 5.29 -17.57 -10.41
C HIS A 192 4.65 -17.71 -9.02
N THR A 193 3.42 -18.20 -8.95
CA THR A 193 2.75 -18.60 -7.71
C THR A 193 2.83 -20.12 -7.58
N ASP A 194 3.34 -20.58 -6.44
CA ASP A 194 3.94 -21.91 -6.27
C ASP A 194 2.95 -23.07 -6.14
N ASN A 195 1.74 -22.82 -5.65
CA ASN A 195 0.75 -23.87 -5.44
C ASN A 195 0.22 -24.43 -6.77
N SER A 196 -0.42 -25.60 -6.73
CA SER A 196 -0.89 -26.32 -7.93
C SER A 196 -1.90 -25.56 -8.78
N GLU A 197 -2.60 -24.58 -8.20
CA GLU A 197 -3.58 -23.73 -8.89
C GLU A 197 -2.94 -22.43 -9.40
N HIS A 198 -1.66 -22.20 -9.09
CA HIS A 198 -0.98 -20.93 -9.28
C HIS A 198 -1.73 -19.75 -8.65
N SER A 199 -2.39 -19.98 -7.51
CA SER A 199 -3.37 -19.04 -6.94
C SER A 199 -2.81 -18.20 -5.80
N ASN A 200 -2.85 -16.88 -5.94
CA ASN A 200 -2.53 -15.94 -4.87
C ASN A 200 -3.48 -16.06 -3.67
N VAL A 201 -4.75 -16.46 -3.91
CA VAL A 201 -5.71 -16.73 -2.84
C VAL A 201 -5.23 -17.89 -1.96
N VAL A 202 -4.86 -19.02 -2.58
CA VAL A 202 -4.35 -20.19 -1.86
C VAL A 202 -3.06 -19.85 -1.10
N SER A 203 -2.16 -19.10 -1.72
CA SER A 203 -0.92 -18.67 -1.07
C SER A 203 -1.18 -17.81 0.17
N LEU A 204 -2.05 -16.80 0.08
CA LEU A 204 -2.31 -15.89 1.21
C LEU A 204 -3.19 -16.52 2.30
N GLN A 205 -4.11 -17.42 1.97
CA GLN A 205 -4.91 -18.16 2.95
C GLN A 205 -4.09 -19.21 3.73
N SER A 206 -3.07 -19.80 3.09
CA SER A 206 -2.17 -20.77 3.75
C SER A 206 -0.91 -20.15 4.34
N LEU A 207 -0.74 -18.83 4.23
CA LEU A 207 0.44 -18.13 4.72
C LEU A 207 0.62 -18.29 6.23
N ASN A 208 1.79 -18.74 6.64
CA ASN A 208 2.17 -18.87 8.04
C ASN A 208 2.52 -17.51 8.65
N ILE A 209 1.52 -16.80 9.15
CA ILE A 209 1.70 -15.48 9.77
C ILE A 209 2.73 -15.52 10.91
N ASN A 210 2.79 -16.58 11.72
CA ASN A 210 3.77 -16.69 12.81
C ASN A 210 5.21 -16.70 12.28
N PHE A 211 5.46 -17.35 11.14
CA PHE A 211 6.76 -17.31 10.50
C PHE A 211 7.08 -15.90 9.99
N ILE A 212 6.13 -15.21 9.35
CA ILE A 212 6.33 -13.82 8.90
C ILE A 212 6.67 -12.89 10.09
N GLN A 213 5.98 -13.06 11.22
CA GLN A 213 6.22 -12.25 12.41
C GLN A 213 7.58 -12.53 13.07
N SER A 214 8.04 -13.79 13.07
CA SER A 214 9.30 -14.19 13.69
C SER A 214 10.52 -13.98 12.80
N ASN A 215 10.42 -14.33 11.51
CA ASN A 215 11.48 -14.16 10.52
C ASN A 215 11.54 -12.72 9.96
N GLY A 216 10.44 -11.98 10.05
CA GLY A 216 10.30 -10.61 9.57
C GLY A 216 9.98 -10.49 8.07
N TYR A 217 10.41 -11.45 7.26
CA TYR A 217 10.23 -11.49 5.81
C TYR A 217 10.07 -12.92 5.31
N ALA A 218 9.28 -13.12 4.25
CA ALA A 218 9.32 -14.35 3.46
C ALA A 218 9.02 -14.04 2.00
N ASN A 219 9.79 -14.64 1.11
CA ASN A 219 9.40 -14.76 -0.28
C ASN A 219 8.21 -15.73 -0.37
N LEU A 220 7.17 -15.38 -1.13
CA LEU A 220 6.00 -16.24 -1.34
C LEU A 220 6.27 -17.34 -2.40
N ARG A 221 7.47 -17.35 -2.95
CA ARG A 221 7.94 -18.36 -3.86
C ARG A 221 9.02 -19.20 -3.20
N CYS A 222 8.86 -20.50 -3.23
CA CYS A 222 9.81 -21.48 -2.73
C CYS A 222 10.51 -22.25 -3.86
N VAL A 223 9.91 -22.29 -5.07
CA VAL A 223 10.58 -22.77 -6.29
C VAL A 223 11.75 -21.85 -6.65
N HIS A 224 12.95 -22.43 -6.81
CA HIS A 224 14.20 -21.69 -6.99
C HIS A 224 14.39 -21.04 -8.35
N ASP A 225 13.92 -21.65 -9.43
CA ASP A 225 14.17 -21.17 -10.80
C ASP A 225 12.99 -20.37 -11.32
N PRO A 226 13.13 -19.10 -11.74
CA PRO A 226 14.37 -18.32 -11.74
C PRO A 226 14.66 -17.67 -10.37
N GLY A 227 15.90 -17.23 -10.16
CA GLY A 227 16.31 -16.41 -9.02
C GLY A 227 17.38 -17.01 -8.10
N CYS A 228 17.40 -18.33 -7.92
CA CYS A 228 18.38 -19.03 -7.08
C CYS A 228 19.25 -20.02 -7.89
N PRO A 229 20.54 -20.21 -7.52
CA PRO A 229 21.24 -19.63 -6.38
C PRO A 229 22.14 -18.41 -6.71
N HIS A 230 22.21 -17.98 -7.97
CA HIS A 230 23.13 -16.92 -8.40
C HIS A 230 22.55 -16.05 -9.54
N GLU A 231 21.34 -15.53 -9.36
CA GLU A 231 20.67 -14.76 -10.41
C GLU A 231 21.42 -13.49 -10.81
N VAL A 232 21.79 -12.66 -9.83
CA VAL A 232 22.46 -11.38 -10.07
C VAL A 232 23.91 -11.51 -9.68
N MET A 233 24.81 -11.43 -10.65
CA MET A 233 26.25 -11.35 -10.42
C MET A 233 26.79 -9.98 -10.89
N PRO A 234 26.81 -8.94 -10.03
CA PRO A 234 27.14 -7.56 -10.43
C PRO A 234 28.53 -7.37 -11.07
N PHE A 235 29.44 -8.31 -10.82
CA PHE A 235 30.82 -8.28 -11.31
C PHE A 235 31.13 -9.43 -12.26
N ARG A 236 30.13 -9.93 -12.99
CA ARG A 236 30.31 -11.00 -13.97
C ARG A 236 31.36 -10.63 -15.02
N ASP A 237 32.26 -11.57 -15.29
CA ASP A 237 33.30 -11.45 -16.32
C ASP A 237 33.33 -12.72 -17.20
N PRO A 238 33.09 -12.62 -18.52
CA PRO A 238 32.76 -11.39 -19.25
C PRO A 238 31.33 -10.90 -18.92
N PRO A 239 31.08 -9.58 -18.99
CA PRO A 239 29.72 -9.05 -18.84
C PRO A 239 28.81 -9.56 -19.96
N GLU A 240 27.53 -9.76 -19.64
CA GLU A 240 26.49 -10.19 -20.57
C GLU A 240 25.52 -9.04 -20.84
N ASP A 241 25.45 -8.53 -22.08
CA ASP A 241 24.67 -7.32 -22.44
C ASP A 241 23.17 -7.39 -22.07
N HIS A 242 22.58 -8.59 -22.09
CA HIS A 242 21.18 -8.79 -21.76
C HIS A 242 20.90 -8.75 -20.24
N ARG A 243 21.94 -8.84 -19.40
CA ARG A 243 21.84 -8.80 -17.94
C ARG A 243 21.96 -7.37 -17.42
N THR A 244 21.02 -6.53 -17.84
CA THR A 244 21.02 -5.09 -17.51
C THR A 244 21.04 -4.81 -16.01
N ILE A 245 20.46 -5.71 -15.21
CA ILE A 245 20.40 -5.58 -13.75
C ILE A 245 21.78 -5.78 -13.12
N GLU A 246 22.61 -6.69 -13.64
CA GLU A 246 23.96 -6.92 -13.13
C GLU A 246 24.83 -5.70 -13.37
N ALA A 247 24.72 -5.10 -14.56
CA ALA A 247 25.40 -3.85 -14.88
C ALA A 247 24.92 -2.67 -14.03
N ALA A 248 23.63 -2.61 -13.70
CA ALA A 248 23.04 -1.51 -12.93
C ALA A 248 23.25 -1.63 -11.41
N MET A 249 23.37 -2.85 -10.88
CA MET A 249 23.37 -3.12 -9.43
C MET A 249 24.48 -2.39 -8.66
N PRO A 250 25.74 -2.29 -9.13
CA PRO A 250 26.78 -1.59 -8.38
C PRO A 250 26.48 -0.11 -8.14
N ASP A 251 25.99 0.61 -9.14
CA ASP A 251 25.59 2.01 -9.01
C ASP A 251 24.33 2.14 -8.15
N ALA A 252 23.31 1.33 -8.43
CA ALA A 252 22.08 1.32 -7.63
C ALA A 252 22.36 1.05 -6.14
N TRP A 253 23.24 0.10 -5.83
CA TRP A 253 23.62 -0.23 -4.46
C TRP A 253 24.29 0.95 -3.75
N ARG A 254 25.23 1.63 -4.41
CA ARG A 254 25.89 2.83 -3.88
C ARG A 254 24.88 3.94 -3.61
N ASP A 255 23.99 4.20 -4.56
CA ASP A 255 22.97 5.22 -4.44
C ASP A 255 22.01 4.91 -3.28
N LEU A 256 21.50 3.68 -3.21
CA LEU A 256 20.48 3.26 -2.24
C LEU A 256 21.06 3.13 -0.83
N PHE A 257 22.19 2.44 -0.66
CA PHE A 257 22.75 2.10 0.66
C PHE A 257 23.90 2.98 1.12
N ASN A 258 24.39 3.90 0.28
CA ASN A 258 25.50 4.80 0.58
C ASN A 258 26.77 4.05 1.05
N ASN A 259 27.03 2.88 0.47
CA ASN A 259 28.24 2.09 0.70
C ASN A 259 28.69 1.41 -0.60
N ASN A 260 29.95 0.95 -0.62
CA ASN A 260 30.57 0.31 -1.79
C ASN A 260 30.65 -1.22 -1.66
N ASP A 261 30.04 -1.80 -0.63
CA ASP A 261 30.11 -3.23 -0.30
C ASP A 261 29.04 -4.01 -1.08
N VAL A 262 29.13 -3.94 -2.42
CA VAL A 262 28.20 -4.61 -3.32
C VAL A 262 28.46 -6.13 -3.26
N PRO A 263 27.45 -6.96 -2.96
CA PRO A 263 27.63 -8.41 -2.98
C PRO A 263 28.00 -8.93 -4.38
N HIS A 264 28.88 -9.93 -4.43
CA HIS A 264 29.22 -10.59 -5.69
C HIS A 264 28.05 -11.39 -6.29
N ILE A 265 27.11 -11.82 -5.43
CA ILE A 265 25.92 -12.57 -5.82
C ILE A 265 24.73 -12.04 -5.01
N LEU A 266 23.64 -11.73 -5.70
CA LEU A 266 22.31 -11.59 -5.10
C LEU A 266 21.40 -12.68 -5.67
N ALA A 267 20.69 -13.37 -4.79
CA ALA A 267 19.81 -14.46 -5.19
C ALA A 267 18.68 -14.66 -4.17
N THR A 268 17.49 -14.86 -4.70
CA THR A 268 16.24 -15.19 -4.01
C THR A 268 15.31 -15.74 -5.09
N PRO A 269 14.33 -16.61 -4.79
CA PRO A 269 13.27 -16.93 -5.75
C PRO A 269 12.67 -15.64 -6.35
N CYS A 270 12.43 -15.63 -7.66
CA CYS A 270 12.03 -14.43 -8.40
C CYS A 270 10.71 -13.80 -7.96
N CYS A 271 10.41 -12.71 -8.66
CA CYS A 271 9.08 -12.25 -9.03
C CYS A 271 8.36 -11.41 -7.97
N ALA A 272 9.13 -10.77 -7.08
CA ALA A 272 8.68 -9.70 -6.18
C ALA A 272 7.40 -9.98 -5.36
N GLN A 273 6.99 -11.24 -5.19
CA GLN A 273 5.89 -11.62 -4.31
C GLN A 273 6.44 -12.02 -2.94
N PHE A 274 6.16 -11.23 -1.91
CA PHE A 274 6.69 -11.46 -0.56
C PHE A 274 5.73 -10.96 0.51
N ALA A 275 5.89 -11.51 1.72
CA ALA A 275 5.24 -11.02 2.93
C ALA A 275 6.28 -10.49 3.92
N VAL A 276 5.92 -9.44 4.65
CA VAL A 276 6.80 -8.77 5.61
C VAL A 276 5.99 -8.34 6.84
N SER A 277 6.60 -8.38 8.02
CA SER A 277 5.97 -7.82 9.22
C SER A 277 6.18 -6.31 9.29
N SER A 278 5.21 -5.58 9.85
CA SER A 278 5.36 -4.12 10.04
C SER A 278 6.59 -3.78 10.88
N LYS A 279 6.91 -4.59 11.90
CA LYS A 279 8.12 -4.47 12.71
C LYS A 279 9.39 -4.56 11.88
N GLN A 280 9.42 -5.44 10.86
CA GLN A 280 10.57 -5.58 9.97
C GLN A 280 10.69 -4.40 9.01
N VAL A 281 9.57 -3.86 8.50
CA VAL A 281 9.56 -2.61 7.73
C VAL A 281 10.15 -1.46 8.57
N GLN A 282 9.72 -1.34 9.82
CA GLN A 282 10.12 -0.26 10.73
C GLN A 282 11.57 -0.36 11.25
N LYS A 283 12.32 -1.43 10.93
CA LYS A 283 13.76 -1.47 11.21
C LYS A 283 14.56 -0.49 10.35
N ARG A 284 13.99 -0.04 9.22
CA ARG A 284 14.53 1.02 8.38
C ARG A 284 13.70 2.28 8.54
N SER A 285 14.35 3.43 8.55
CA SER A 285 13.66 4.71 8.72
C SER A 285 12.74 5.03 7.54
N LEU A 286 11.71 5.84 7.79
CA LEU A 286 10.86 6.39 6.73
C LEU A 286 11.68 7.16 5.67
N ASP A 287 12.72 7.89 6.08
CA ASP A 287 13.55 8.66 5.17
C ASP A 287 14.39 7.77 4.23
N GLU A 288 14.80 6.57 4.67
CA GLU A 288 15.38 5.56 3.77
C GLU A 288 14.38 5.10 2.72
N TYR A 289 13.12 4.82 3.10
CA TYR A 289 12.09 4.45 2.13
C TYR A 289 11.76 5.57 1.14
N LYS A 290 11.72 6.83 1.60
CA LYS A 290 11.59 7.99 0.72
C LYS A 290 12.76 8.08 -0.25
N LYS A 291 13.99 7.86 0.22
CA LYS A 291 15.18 7.82 -0.64
C LYS A 291 15.07 6.73 -1.70
N PHE A 292 14.62 5.53 -1.34
CA PHE A 292 14.42 4.44 -2.30
C PHE A 292 13.35 4.79 -3.34
N TYR A 293 12.24 5.39 -2.91
CA TYR A 293 11.19 5.88 -3.79
C TYR A 293 11.73 6.95 -4.75
N THR A 294 12.41 7.97 -4.23
CA THR A 294 13.02 9.03 -5.04
C THR A 294 14.00 8.47 -6.06
N TRP A 295 14.88 7.54 -5.67
CA TRP A 295 15.81 6.89 -6.59
C TRP A 295 15.08 6.17 -7.73
N LEU A 296 14.02 5.41 -7.43
CA LEU A 296 13.21 4.72 -8.44
C LEU A 296 12.56 5.71 -9.41
N MET A 297 12.13 6.87 -8.88
CA MET A 297 11.45 7.92 -9.63
C MET A 297 12.37 8.76 -10.52
N GLU A 298 13.65 8.87 -10.16
CA GLU A 298 14.61 9.77 -10.82
C GLU A 298 15.67 9.05 -11.65
N THR A 299 15.88 7.74 -11.42
CA THR A 299 16.87 6.96 -12.16
C THR A 299 16.58 6.96 -13.67
N SER A 300 17.65 7.12 -14.48
CA SER A 300 17.57 7.02 -15.94
C SER A 300 17.48 5.58 -16.44
N LEU A 301 17.50 4.59 -15.55
CA LEU A 301 17.32 3.19 -15.90
C LEU A 301 15.91 2.94 -16.44
N LYS A 302 15.83 2.05 -17.43
CA LYS A 302 14.56 1.52 -17.93
C LYS A 302 13.74 0.91 -16.79
N ASP A 303 12.42 0.88 -16.94
CA ASP A 303 11.52 0.41 -15.90
C ASP A 303 11.73 -1.06 -15.56
N GLU A 304 12.02 -1.90 -16.54
CA GLU A 304 12.30 -3.31 -16.34
C GLU A 304 13.59 -3.51 -15.53
N THR A 305 14.62 -2.72 -15.81
CA THR A 305 15.90 -2.78 -15.08
C THR A 305 15.75 -2.26 -13.66
N SER A 306 15.14 -1.08 -13.47
CA SER A 306 14.97 -0.46 -12.15
C SER A 306 13.98 -1.20 -11.25
N GLY A 307 12.90 -1.75 -11.82
CA GLY A 307 11.99 -2.65 -11.10
C GLY A 307 12.71 -3.92 -10.65
N ARG A 308 13.49 -4.56 -11.52
CA ARG A 308 14.23 -5.78 -11.18
C ARG A 308 15.42 -5.55 -10.25
N VAL A 309 15.97 -4.34 -10.18
CA VAL A 309 16.87 -3.95 -9.09
C VAL A 309 16.15 -4.12 -7.75
N PHE A 310 14.93 -3.60 -7.60
CA PHE A 310 14.16 -3.79 -6.36
C PHE A 310 13.72 -5.23 -6.13
N GLU A 311 13.35 -5.98 -7.18
CA GLU A 311 13.02 -7.41 -7.09
C GLU A 311 14.10 -8.20 -6.32
N TYR A 312 15.38 -7.94 -6.63
CA TYR A 312 16.54 -8.59 -5.98
C TYR A 312 17.12 -7.79 -4.80
N LEU A 313 16.44 -6.74 -4.35
CA LEU A 313 16.79 -6.02 -3.13
C LEU A 313 15.73 -6.17 -2.03
N TRP A 314 14.51 -6.65 -2.31
CA TRP A 314 13.48 -6.76 -1.26
C TRP A 314 13.95 -7.55 -0.04
N HIS A 315 14.55 -8.73 -0.25
CA HIS A 315 15.06 -9.53 0.87
C HIS A 315 16.18 -8.81 1.63
N ILE A 316 17.05 -8.05 0.95
CA ILE A 316 18.09 -7.21 1.57
C ILE A 316 17.48 -6.04 2.38
N LEU A 317 16.47 -5.37 1.82
CA LEU A 317 15.76 -4.30 2.51
C LEU A 317 15.12 -4.80 3.80
N PHE A 318 14.68 -6.06 3.81
CA PHE A 318 14.09 -6.71 4.97
C PHE A 318 15.04 -7.64 5.73
N GLY A 319 16.35 -7.41 5.61
CA GLY A 319 17.37 -7.91 6.53
C GLY A 319 17.82 -9.35 6.30
N GLN A 320 17.59 -9.90 5.11
CA GLN A 320 18.13 -11.20 4.71
C GLN A 320 19.49 -11.07 4.04
N ASP A 321 20.24 -12.17 4.00
CA ASP A 321 21.54 -12.25 3.35
C ASP A 321 21.45 -12.04 1.83
N PRO A 322 22.53 -11.59 1.16
CA PRO A 322 22.56 -11.43 -0.30
C PRO A 322 22.06 -12.64 -1.08
N VAL A 323 22.36 -13.85 -0.61
CA VAL A 323 21.84 -15.11 -1.14
C VAL A 323 20.84 -15.69 -0.14
N TYR A 324 19.56 -15.44 -0.36
CA TYR A 324 18.45 -15.97 0.43
C TYR A 324 17.69 -17.04 -0.35
N CYS A 325 18.27 -18.24 -0.39
CA CYS A 325 17.76 -19.40 -1.14
C CYS A 325 17.52 -20.59 -0.21
N PRO A 326 16.48 -20.56 0.66
CA PRO A 326 16.18 -21.66 1.57
C PRO A 326 15.89 -22.95 0.79
N ALA A 327 16.19 -24.11 1.37
CA ALA A 327 15.84 -25.40 0.79
C ALA A 327 14.31 -25.49 0.56
N TYR A 328 13.90 -26.08 -0.57
CA TYR A 328 12.51 -26.16 -1.00
C TYR A 328 11.55 -26.64 0.11
N GLU A 329 11.83 -27.81 0.70
CA GLU A 329 11.01 -28.39 1.78
C GLU A 329 10.93 -27.47 3.01
N LYS A 330 12.07 -26.88 3.40
CA LYS A 330 12.11 -25.94 4.51
C LYS A 330 11.27 -24.69 4.24
N CYS A 331 11.35 -24.15 3.02
CA CYS A 331 10.56 -22.99 2.63
C CYS A 331 9.05 -23.28 2.70
N TYR A 332 8.59 -24.42 2.17
CA TYR A 332 7.17 -24.78 2.25
C TYR A 332 6.68 -25.03 3.69
N CYS A 333 7.51 -25.69 4.51
CA CYS A 333 7.26 -25.83 5.94
C CYS A 333 7.11 -24.46 6.61
N ASP A 334 8.08 -23.58 6.44
CA ASP A 334 8.13 -22.29 7.10
C ASP A 334 7.01 -21.36 6.63
N VAL A 335 6.87 -21.17 5.31
CA VAL A 335 5.98 -20.17 4.71
C VAL A 335 4.53 -20.64 4.67
N TYR A 336 4.27 -21.94 4.52
CA TYR A 336 2.92 -22.48 4.28
C TYR A 336 2.48 -23.57 5.28
N ASN A 337 3.29 -23.89 6.31
CA ASN A 337 3.06 -25.03 7.20
C ASN A 337 2.88 -26.37 6.44
N LYS A 338 3.55 -26.51 5.29
CA LYS A 338 3.51 -27.71 4.45
C LYS A 338 4.84 -28.45 4.55
N CYS A 339 4.92 -29.29 5.58
CA CYS A 339 5.88 -30.38 5.72
C CYS A 339 5.18 -31.70 5.30
#